data_AF-A0A967DFE5-F1
#
_entry.id   AF-A0A967DFE5-F1
#
_cell.length_a   1.000
_cell.length_b   1.000
_cell.length_c   1.000
_cell.angle_alpha   90.00
_cell.angle_beta   90.00
_cell.angle_gamma   90.00
#
_symmetry.space_group_name_H-M   'P 1'
#
loop_
_entity.id
_entity.type
_entity.pdbx_description
1 polymer ?
#
loop_
_entity_poly.entity_id
_entity_poly.type
_entity_poly.pdbx_seq_one_letter_code
_entity_poly.pdbx_strand_id
1 'polypeptide(L)'
;MSNPFFDHPILNSPYECPQRHWELDGDGQPTQKIEDFRRKAKFITPIPKPKKRKRSAAQEEIVFDEGKGISTKAQQYDPTSIINEVRGYVATWRNLPSPSQWQVTPETQRLLQHWRHHKFSGVRPFFCQVEAVETAIWLTEVAPLSA
;
A
#
# COMPACT_ATOMS: atom_id res chain seq x y z
N MET A 1 -8.81 -15.92 27.73
CA MET A 1 -8.83 -14.52 27.26
C MET A 1 -8.89 -14.56 25.75
N SER A 2 -9.95 -14.07 25.12
CA SER A 2 -10.01 -13.95 23.66
C SER A 2 -9.00 -12.90 23.24
N ASN A 3 -8.27 -13.17 22.16
CA ASN A 3 -7.42 -12.18 21.52
C ASN A 3 -7.99 -11.97 20.11
N PRO A 4 -8.82 -10.93 19.93
CA PRO A 4 -9.54 -10.69 18.69
C PRO A 4 -8.63 -10.64 17.44
N PHE A 5 -7.36 -10.27 17.61
CA PHE A 5 -6.39 -10.27 16.53
C PHE A 5 -6.07 -11.69 16.03
N PHE A 6 -5.90 -12.66 16.93
CA PHE A 6 -5.59 -14.04 16.55
C PHE A 6 -6.84 -14.78 16.06
N ASP A 7 -8.00 -14.42 16.59
CA ASP A 7 -9.29 -14.98 16.15
C ASP A 7 -9.67 -14.43 14.75
N HIS A 8 -9.38 -13.15 14.47
CA HIS A 8 -9.71 -12.47 13.22
C HIS A 8 -8.55 -11.60 12.68
N PRO A 9 -7.46 -12.21 12.20
CA PRO A 9 -6.28 -11.47 11.75
C PRO A 9 -6.53 -10.69 10.45
N ILE A 10 -7.49 -11.13 9.63
CA ILE A 10 -7.82 -10.53 8.32
C ILE A 10 -9.18 -9.84 8.43
N LEU A 11 -9.19 -8.50 8.29
CA LEU A 11 -10.38 -7.66 8.48
C LEU A 11 -11.10 -7.26 7.18
N ASN A 12 -10.47 -7.46 6.02
CA ASN A 12 -10.93 -6.95 4.73
C ASN A 12 -11.14 -8.07 3.72
N SER A 13 -12.04 -7.84 2.77
CA SER A 13 -12.19 -8.67 1.58
C SER A 13 -10.95 -8.56 0.69
N PRO A 14 -10.47 -9.66 0.08
CA PRO A 14 -9.37 -9.61 -0.89
C PRO A 14 -9.76 -8.95 -2.21
N TYR A 15 -11.06 -8.71 -2.43
CA TYR A 15 -11.58 -8.18 -3.68
C TYR A 15 -12.05 -6.72 -3.61
N GLU A 16 -11.91 -6.07 -2.46
CA GLU A 16 -12.29 -4.68 -2.25
C GLU A 16 -11.08 -3.88 -1.75
N CYS A 17 -11.12 -2.56 -1.87
CA CYS A 17 -10.10 -1.70 -1.29
C CYS A 17 -10.09 -1.91 0.23
N PRO A 18 -8.92 -2.18 0.86
CA PRO A 18 -8.85 -2.40 2.30
C PRO A 18 -9.23 -1.11 3.04
N GLN A 19 -10.22 -1.21 3.92
CA GLN A 19 -10.77 -0.07 4.66
C GLN A 19 -10.36 -0.09 6.13
N ARG A 20 -9.91 -1.23 6.65
CA ARG A 20 -9.59 -1.37 8.08
C ARG A 20 -8.25 -2.05 8.29
N HIS A 21 -7.60 -1.78 9.42
CA HIS A 21 -6.42 -2.54 9.83
C HIS A 21 -6.26 -2.56 11.35
N TRP A 22 -5.55 -3.57 11.84
CA TRP A 22 -5.11 -3.61 13.23
C TRP A 22 -4.02 -2.56 13.47
N GLU A 23 -4.17 -1.72 14.48
CA GLU A 23 -3.10 -0.83 14.93
C GLU A 23 -1.93 -1.68 15.45
N LEU A 24 -0.72 -1.27 15.07
CA LEU A 24 0.53 -1.86 15.52
C LEU A 24 1.27 -0.82 16.37
N ASP A 25 1.81 -1.23 17.51
CA ASP A 25 2.63 -0.36 18.34
C ASP A 25 4.00 -0.05 17.68
N GLY A 26 4.82 0.78 18.35
CA GLY A 26 6.17 1.11 17.87
C GLY A 26 7.10 -0.10 17.73
N ASP A 27 6.72 -1.23 18.33
CA ASP A 27 7.43 -2.50 18.28
C ASP A 27 6.85 -3.48 17.24
N GLY A 28 5.82 -3.06 16.50
CA GLY A 28 5.15 -3.84 15.46
C GLY A 28 4.13 -4.86 15.99
N GLN A 29 3.74 -4.78 17.27
CA GLN A 29 2.79 -5.70 17.89
C GLN A 29 1.35 -5.19 17.81
N PRO A 30 0.36 -6.07 17.57
CA PRO A 30 -1.05 -5.69 17.53
C PRO A 30 -1.55 -5.16 18.87
N THR A 31 -2.11 -3.95 18.87
CA THR A 31 -2.70 -3.32 20.07
C THR A 31 -4.14 -3.76 20.33
N GLN A 32 -4.70 -4.62 19.48
CA GLN A 32 -6.10 -5.05 19.45
C GLN A 32 -7.09 -3.90 19.13
N LYS A 33 -6.60 -2.74 18.67
CA LYS A 33 -7.44 -1.68 18.14
C LYS A 33 -7.56 -1.79 16.63
N ILE A 34 -8.75 -1.48 16.11
CA ILE A 34 -9.02 -1.44 14.68
C ILE A 34 -9.11 0.03 14.27
N GLU A 35 -8.38 0.38 13.22
CA GLU A 35 -8.42 1.68 12.59
C GLU A 35 -9.23 1.60 11.29
N ASP A 36 -10.15 2.56 11.08
CA ASP A 36 -11.10 2.59 9.96
C ASP A 36 -10.57 3.34 8.73
N PHE A 37 -9.32 3.06 8.35
CA PHE A 37 -8.76 3.49 7.09
C PHE A 37 -7.75 2.48 6.53
N ARG A 38 -7.42 2.64 5.25
CA ARG A 38 -6.37 1.85 4.59
C ARG A 38 -5.01 2.13 5.24
N ARG A 39 -4.35 1.09 5.75
CA ARG A 39 -2.99 1.21 6.30
C ARG A 39 -2.05 1.87 5.27
N LYS A 40 -1.38 2.96 5.68
CA LYS A 40 -0.33 3.60 4.89
C LYS A 40 0.82 2.62 4.67
N ALA A 41 1.50 2.73 3.52
CA ALA A 41 2.72 1.98 3.30
C ALA A 41 3.76 2.42 4.35
N LYS A 42 4.36 1.45 5.04
CA LYS A 42 5.44 1.65 6.00
C LYS A 42 6.36 0.43 5.96
N PHE A 43 7.67 0.62 5.98
CA PHE A 43 8.61 -0.47 6.23
C PHE A 43 8.55 -0.82 7.72
N ILE A 44 7.89 -1.93 8.03
CA ILE A 44 7.87 -2.50 9.38
C ILE A 44 8.75 -3.73 9.29
N THR A 45 9.93 -3.71 9.91
CA THR A 45 10.80 -4.87 9.95
C THR A 45 10.21 -5.88 10.94
N PRO A 46 9.68 -7.03 10.50
CA PRO A 46 9.10 -8.02 11.39
C PRO A 46 10.24 -8.85 11.97
N ILE A 47 11.10 -8.25 12.79
CA ILE A 47 12.09 -9.01 13.57
C ILE A 47 11.44 -9.31 14.92
N PRO A 48 11.10 -10.57 15.21
CA PRO A 48 10.65 -10.96 16.54
C PRO A 48 11.73 -10.57 17.54
N LYS A 49 11.41 -9.68 18.47
CA LYS A 49 12.40 -9.24 19.46
C LYS A 49 12.88 -10.46 20.26
N PRO A 50 14.20 -10.62 20.46
CA PRO A 50 14.71 -11.70 21.29
C PRO A 50 14.13 -11.59 22.70
N LYS A 51 13.59 -12.70 23.22
CA LYS A 51 12.91 -12.78 24.54
C LYS A 51 13.76 -12.30 25.74
N LYS A 52 15.06 -12.10 25.57
CA LYS A 52 15.99 -11.61 26.61
C LYS A 52 16.68 -10.33 26.15
N ARG A 53 16.19 -9.18 26.60
CA ARG A 53 16.94 -7.91 26.54
C ARG A 53 17.89 -7.84 27.74
N LYS A 54 19.17 -8.17 27.58
CA LYS A 54 20.20 -7.49 28.39
C LYS A 54 20.24 -6.04 27.88
N ARG A 55 20.25 -5.06 28.79
CA ARG A 55 20.49 -3.65 28.45
C ARG A 55 21.90 -3.51 27.87
N SER A 56 22.10 -3.82 26.60
CA SER A 56 23.22 -3.33 25.81
C SER A 56 22.69 -2.32 24.81
N ALA A 57 23.49 -1.28 24.54
CA ALA A 57 23.15 -0.14 23.70
C ALA A 57 22.39 -0.57 22.44
N ALA A 58 21.32 0.17 22.10
CA ALA A 58 20.56 -0.05 20.88
C ALA A 58 21.53 -0.05 19.70
N GLN A 59 21.64 -1.17 19.00
CA GLN A 59 22.40 -1.25 17.77
C GLN A 59 21.77 -0.28 16.78
N GLU A 60 22.54 0.71 16.32
CA GLU A 60 22.07 1.69 15.35
C GLU A 60 21.69 1.02 14.03
N GLU A 61 20.68 1.58 13.37
CA GLU A 61 20.23 1.19 12.05
C GLU A 61 21.41 1.26 11.06
N ILE A 62 21.64 0.16 10.33
CA ILE A 62 22.71 0.10 9.34
C ILE A 62 22.31 0.98 8.16
N VAL A 63 22.94 2.14 8.07
CA VAL A 63 22.83 3.00 6.88
C VAL A 63 23.53 2.28 5.74
N PHE A 64 22.78 1.86 4.72
CA PHE A 64 23.35 1.30 3.50
C PHE A 64 24.01 2.44 2.71
N ASP A 65 25.32 2.61 2.90
CA ASP A 65 26.16 3.49 2.09
C ASP A 65 26.49 2.80 0.77
N GLU A 66 26.04 3.36 -0.36
CA GLU A 66 26.40 2.89 -1.72
C GLU A 66 27.86 3.23 -2.09
N GLY A 67 28.72 3.53 -1.12
CA GLY A 67 30.16 3.72 -1.29
C GLY A 67 30.56 5.05 -1.95
N LYS A 68 29.61 5.99 -2.09
CA LYS A 68 29.87 7.33 -2.64
C LYS A 68 29.84 8.45 -1.60
N GLY A 69 29.59 8.15 -0.32
CA GLY A 69 29.57 9.16 0.74
C GLY A 69 28.42 10.18 0.63
N ILE A 70 27.35 9.83 -0.11
CA ILE A 70 26.18 10.70 -0.39
C ILE A 70 24.97 10.33 0.48
N SER A 71 25.07 9.31 1.34
CA SER A 71 23.94 8.82 2.15
C SER A 71 24.12 9.24 3.61
N THR A 72 23.63 10.41 3.98
CA THR A 72 23.43 10.80 5.39
C THR A 72 22.08 10.28 5.91
N LYS A 73 21.90 10.17 7.25
CA LYS A 73 20.59 9.84 7.87
C LYS A 73 19.45 10.76 7.40
N ALA A 74 19.77 11.98 6.93
CA ALA A 74 18.81 12.94 6.37
C ALA A 74 18.53 12.77 4.87
N GLN A 75 19.39 12.05 4.13
CA GLN A 75 19.25 11.76 2.69
C GLN A 75 18.64 10.39 2.41
N GLN A 76 18.21 9.67 3.44
CA GLN A 76 17.49 8.42 3.27
C GLN A 76 16.16 8.76 2.58
N TYR A 77 16.07 8.52 1.28
CA TYR A 77 14.80 8.52 0.57
C TYR A 77 13.89 7.59 1.36
N ASP A 78 12.74 8.09 1.80
CA ASP A 78 11.69 7.25 2.34
C ASP A 78 10.81 6.79 1.16
N PRO A 79 11.08 5.61 0.56
CA PRO A 79 10.27 5.10 -0.54
C PRO A 79 8.78 4.98 -0.17
N THR A 80 8.44 5.00 1.12
CA THR A 80 7.03 4.98 1.55
C THR A 80 6.28 6.27 1.18
N SER A 81 6.96 7.42 1.09
CA SER A 81 6.31 8.68 0.69
C SER A 81 5.77 8.56 -0.73
N ILE A 82 6.63 8.18 -1.67
CA ILE A 82 6.27 8.02 -3.10
C ILE A 82 5.15 6.99 -3.27
N ILE A 83 5.20 5.86 -2.54
CA ILE A 83 4.15 4.84 -2.62
C ILE A 83 2.80 5.40 -2.18
N ASN A 84 2.76 6.14 -1.08
CA ASN A 84 1.52 6.71 -0.55
C ASN A 84 0.98 7.82 -1.47
N GLU A 85 1.85 8.62 -2.07
CA GLU A 85 1.49 9.65 -3.05
C GLU A 85 0.89 9.04 -4.33
N VAL A 86 1.56 8.06 -4.94
CA VAL A 86 1.06 7.35 -6.12
C VAL A 86 -0.30 6.71 -5.84
N ARG A 87 -0.48 6.08 -4.68
CA ARG A 87 -1.79 5.55 -4.26
C ARG A 87 -2.85 6.64 -4.19
N GLY A 88 -2.50 7.83 -3.71
CA GLY A 88 -3.38 9.00 -3.68
C GLY A 88 -3.80 9.44 -5.08
N TYR A 89 -2.83 9.58 -6.00
CA TYR A 89 -3.12 9.97 -7.38
C TYR A 89 -3.99 8.95 -8.11
N VAL A 90 -3.64 7.67 -8.01
CA VAL A 90 -4.43 6.58 -8.61
C VAL A 90 -5.83 6.51 -8.01
N ALA A 91 -5.99 6.74 -6.71
CA ALA A 91 -7.30 6.79 -6.06
C ALA A 91 -8.16 7.96 -6.57
N THR A 92 -7.59 9.15 -6.69
CA THR A 92 -8.27 10.33 -7.25
C THR A 92 -8.69 10.07 -8.70
N TRP A 93 -7.79 9.55 -9.52
CA TRP A 93 -8.08 9.20 -10.92
C TRP A 93 -9.16 8.12 -11.05
N ARG A 94 -9.14 7.09 -10.21
CA ARG A 94 -10.15 6.03 -10.20
C ARG A 94 -11.56 6.56 -9.90
N ASN A 95 -11.66 7.59 -9.06
CA ASN A 95 -12.92 8.19 -8.63
C ASN A 95 -13.52 9.19 -9.64
N LEU A 96 -12.87 9.41 -10.79
CA LEU A 96 -13.41 10.27 -11.84
C LEU A 96 -14.71 9.68 -12.42
N PRO A 97 -15.81 10.46 -12.47
CA PRO A 97 -17.14 9.95 -12.78
C PRO A 97 -17.33 9.53 -14.23
N SER A 98 -16.63 10.16 -15.18
CA SER A 98 -16.80 9.86 -16.61
C SER A 98 -15.59 9.11 -17.19
N PRO A 99 -15.82 8.05 -18.00
CA PRO A 99 -14.75 7.39 -18.75
C PRO A 99 -13.93 8.33 -19.65
N SER A 100 -14.55 9.40 -20.16
CA SER A 100 -13.85 10.40 -20.99
C SER A 100 -12.82 11.21 -20.21
N GLN A 101 -12.94 11.27 -18.87
CA GLN A 101 -12.00 11.99 -18.01
C GLN A 101 -10.80 11.13 -17.61
N TRP A 102 -10.81 9.82 -17.90
CA TRP A 102 -9.72 8.93 -17.51
C TRP A 102 -8.43 9.20 -18.27
N GLN A 103 -8.50 9.89 -19.42
CA GLN A 103 -7.34 10.24 -20.25
C GLN A 103 -6.48 9.03 -20.63
N VAL A 104 -7.15 7.92 -20.96
CA VAL A 104 -6.52 6.66 -21.40
C VAL A 104 -6.88 6.36 -22.85
N THR A 105 -6.16 5.43 -23.46
CA THR A 105 -6.46 4.89 -24.79
C THR A 105 -7.85 4.24 -24.84
N PRO A 106 -8.50 4.17 -26.03
CA PRO A 106 -9.82 3.54 -26.18
C PRO A 106 -9.85 2.08 -25.72
N GLU A 107 -8.77 1.32 -25.93
CA GLU A 107 -8.61 -0.07 -25.52
C GLU A 107 -8.57 -0.17 -23.98
N THR A 108 -7.73 0.64 -23.34
CA THR A 108 -7.64 0.71 -21.87
C THR A 108 -8.96 1.18 -21.26
N GLN A 109 -9.66 2.14 -21.88
CA GLN A 109 -10.97 2.58 -21.42
C GLN A 109 -11.99 1.43 -21.41
N ARG A 110 -12.04 0.62 -22.47
CA ARG A 110 -12.93 -0.56 -22.54
C ARG A 110 -12.58 -1.61 -21.48
N LEU A 111 -11.28 -1.85 -21.26
CA LEU A 111 -10.81 -2.77 -20.23
C LEU A 111 -11.25 -2.30 -18.82
N LEU A 112 -11.02 -1.03 -18.50
CA LEU A 112 -11.39 -0.46 -17.19
C LEU A 112 -12.92 -0.45 -17.00
N GLN A 113 -13.69 -0.16 -18.05
CA GLN A 113 -15.15 -0.27 -17.99
C GLN A 113 -15.60 -1.69 -17.64
N HIS A 114 -15.00 -2.70 -18.27
CA HIS A 114 -15.27 -4.09 -17.96
C HIS A 114 -14.88 -4.41 -16.51
N TRP A 115 -13.64 -4.15 -16.08
CA TRP A 115 -13.21 -4.50 -14.72
C TRP A 115 -13.95 -3.78 -13.59
N ARG A 116 -14.34 -2.51 -13.78
CA ARG A 116 -15.01 -1.72 -12.72
C ARG A 116 -16.49 -2.04 -12.55
N HIS A 117 -17.17 -2.53 -13.60
CA HIS A 117 -18.64 -2.69 -13.58
C HIS A 117 -19.12 -4.11 -13.85
N HIS A 118 -18.26 -4.99 -14.38
CA HIS A 118 -18.65 -6.35 -14.72
C HIS A 118 -18.87 -7.21 -13.48
N LYS A 119 -20.04 -7.86 -13.42
CA LYS A 119 -20.33 -8.87 -12.41
C LYS A 119 -19.71 -10.20 -12.84
N PHE A 120 -18.55 -10.52 -12.28
CA PHE A 120 -17.89 -11.80 -12.51
C PHE A 120 -18.71 -12.95 -11.90
N SER A 121 -19.02 -13.98 -12.70
CA SER A 121 -19.70 -15.20 -12.26
C SER A 121 -18.74 -16.29 -11.77
N GLY A 122 -17.44 -16.15 -12.05
CA GLY A 122 -16.39 -17.09 -11.68
C GLY A 122 -15.17 -16.38 -11.13
N VAL A 123 -13.98 -16.76 -11.61
CA VAL A 123 -12.71 -16.16 -11.18
C VAL A 123 -12.72 -14.66 -11.50
N ARG A 124 -12.52 -13.84 -10.46
CA ARG A 124 -12.36 -12.39 -10.57
C ARG A 124 -10.98 -11.99 -10.01
N PRO A 125 -10.35 -10.94 -10.56
CA PRO A 125 -9.07 -10.48 -10.05
C PRO A 125 -9.21 -9.95 -8.61
N PHE A 126 -8.18 -10.15 -7.80
CA PHE A 126 -8.07 -9.52 -6.49
C PHE A 126 -7.89 -8.01 -6.63
N PHE A 127 -8.30 -7.26 -5.62
CA PHE A 127 -8.17 -5.80 -5.63
C PHE A 127 -6.71 -5.38 -5.87
N CYS A 128 -5.74 -6.06 -5.25
CA CYS A 128 -4.32 -5.76 -5.43
C CYS A 128 -3.83 -5.98 -6.87
N GLN A 129 -4.40 -6.96 -7.60
CA GLN A 129 -4.06 -7.22 -8.99
C GLN A 129 -4.62 -6.10 -9.89
N VAL A 130 -5.87 -5.73 -9.68
CA VAL A 130 -6.50 -4.62 -10.40
C VAL A 130 -5.75 -3.31 -10.13
N GLU A 131 -5.44 -3.03 -8.86
CA GLU A 131 -4.71 -1.82 -8.46
C GLU A 131 -3.30 -1.75 -9.06
N ALA A 132 -2.59 -2.88 -9.15
CA ALA A 132 -1.27 -2.92 -9.78
C ALA A 132 -1.36 -2.55 -11.26
N VAL A 133 -2.33 -3.10 -12.00
CA VAL A 133 -2.54 -2.78 -13.41
C VAL A 133 -3.01 -1.34 -13.59
N GLU A 134 -3.94 -0.87 -12.76
CA GLU A 134 -4.39 0.53 -12.74
C GLU A 134 -3.25 1.51 -12.47
N THR A 135 -2.32 1.14 -11.60
CA THR A 135 -1.12 1.96 -11.32
C THR A 135 -0.18 1.99 -12.52
N ALA A 136 0.02 0.85 -13.20
CA ALA A 136 0.81 0.80 -14.43
C ALA A 136 0.20 1.70 -15.51
N ILE A 137 -1.11 1.56 -15.76
CA ILE A 137 -1.88 2.41 -16.68
C ILE A 137 -1.72 3.89 -16.33
N TRP A 138 -1.90 4.23 -15.06
CA TRP A 138 -1.80 5.62 -14.61
C TRP A 138 -0.41 6.20 -14.88
N LEU A 139 0.65 5.45 -14.59
CA LEU A 139 2.03 5.87 -14.82
C LEU A 139 2.37 6.02 -16.31
N THR A 140 1.81 5.18 -17.19
CA THR A 140 2.18 5.15 -18.61
C THR A 140 1.30 6.04 -19.49
N GLU A 141 0.01 6.14 -19.19
CA GLU A 141 -0.96 6.84 -20.05
C GLU A 141 -1.39 8.19 -19.47
N VAL A 142 -1.52 8.31 -18.14
CA VAL A 142 -2.19 9.48 -17.51
C VAL A 142 -1.18 10.47 -16.94
N ALA A 143 -0.20 9.99 -16.18
CA ALA A 143 0.79 10.85 -15.52
C ALA A 143 1.58 11.75 -16.50
N PRO A 144 2.00 11.29 -17.70
CA PRO A 144 2.69 12.15 -18.66
C PRO A 144 1.83 13.31 -19.21
N LEU A 145 0.50 13.18 -19.15
CA LEU A 145 -0.46 14.18 -19.62
C LEU A 145 -0.92 15.14 -18.51
N SER A 146 -0.58 14.84 -17.27
CA SER A 146 -1.01 15.58 -16.08
C SER A 146 0.02 16.64 -15.63
N ALA A 147 1.08 16.85 -16.40
CA ALA A 147 2.18 17.78 -16.15
C ALA A 147 1.95 19.16 -16.77
#